data_AF-A0A1T5AZ24-F1
#
_entry.id   AF-A0A1T5AZ24-F1
#
_cell.length_a   1.000
_cell.length_b   1.000
_cell.length_c   1.000
_cell.angle_alpha   90.00
_cell.angle_beta   90.00
_cell.angle_gamma   90.00
#
_symmetry.space_group_name_H-M   'P 1'
#
loop_
_entity.id
_entity.type
_entity.pdbx_description
1 polymer ?
#
loop_
_entity_poly.entity_id
_entity_poly.type
_entity_poly.pdbx_seq_one_letter_code
_entity_poly.pdbx_strand_id
1 'polypeptide(L)'
;MHEPSPIAPRAFVDEGDAVVAALDLIGRDGIEAIGAAFAALGRAGLDPAGAEGQPVLIEAVFHLLERLERDPATPLVPSIVLRLDPMVAAAAAELLLIANFPQGSGDLADLGDGTVLLLAALRAAAGARGVGRELLREAQAARPAARFQAAAIRLRFLLQDDVDTVVQLLFEHVLDGLDHPEIWSALPVLIERFPALTDRIVALTGDELGFYTELWGVLHALCVAAGGDIGGGLALLEPLATAHSQSTMVQGAMFHLQGLLDPDNPAYDLSTRFCETPFDVLDVLDGKSHLCCASWLPESVGDLADQPWQKVWNSDSAQSIRASILDGSFRFCNKTACPKIVDDRLPTKARLASESDRWRDVIANFRTRLPEGPKRVNLAYDQTCNLSCPSCRTGKVAADSATRARFDRLQEEQILPLLRQVKLVLVTGSGDPFASKNFRALLERLGPDDYPELRFQVMTNGMLLTPREWERFPALHGRTTYLRISLDAATGPTHELLRRGARWPVMERNLAFAGELRAQGLVERLELSFTVQVDNYLEMGDAVDLAHRYGADSVAFTRMTNWGTFSADDYAAKAVFMPSHPQHADFVERMQDPRLRDPVAALNDMSPFVRIA
;
A
#
# COMPACT_ATOMS: atom_id res chain seq x y z
N MET A 1 -30.25 -42.78 -68.92
CA MET A 1 -30.82 -41.42 -68.96
C MET A 1 -31.71 -41.23 -67.74
N HIS A 2 -31.15 -40.73 -66.63
CA HIS A 2 -31.89 -40.06 -65.57
C HIS A 2 -30.89 -39.08 -64.95
N GLU A 3 -31.00 -37.82 -65.36
CA GLU A 3 -30.24 -36.73 -64.77
C GLU A 3 -30.77 -36.43 -63.36
N PRO A 4 -29.90 -35.97 -62.45
CA PRO A 4 -30.29 -35.56 -61.11
C PRO A 4 -31.03 -34.22 -61.14
N SER A 5 -32.09 -34.12 -60.34
CA SER A 5 -32.77 -32.87 -60.04
C SER A 5 -31.80 -31.93 -59.29
N PRO A 6 -31.54 -30.70 -59.76
CA PRO A 6 -30.80 -29.72 -59.00
C PRO A 6 -31.74 -29.12 -57.95
N ILE A 7 -31.41 -29.36 -56.68
CA ILE A 7 -31.96 -28.65 -55.52
C ILE A 7 -31.66 -27.16 -55.72
N ALA A 8 -32.72 -26.37 -55.86
CA ALA A 8 -32.64 -24.92 -55.98
C ALA A 8 -32.14 -24.28 -54.65
N PRO A 9 -31.44 -23.15 -54.73
CA PRO A 9 -30.86 -22.48 -53.57
C PRO A 9 -31.84 -21.52 -52.88
N ARG A 10 -31.52 -21.19 -51.62
CA ARG A 10 -31.98 -20.06 -50.77
C ARG A 10 -33.21 -20.28 -49.88
N ALA A 11 -32.95 -20.36 -48.58
CA ALA A 11 -33.74 -19.60 -47.61
C ALA A 11 -33.00 -18.26 -47.41
N PHE A 12 -33.65 -17.15 -47.77
CA PHE A 12 -33.30 -15.84 -47.25
C PHE A 12 -33.59 -15.87 -45.74
N VAL A 13 -32.59 -15.56 -44.91
CA VAL A 13 -32.84 -15.14 -43.53
C VAL A 13 -33.47 -13.75 -43.65
N ASP A 14 -34.67 -13.57 -43.12
CA ASP A 14 -35.34 -12.27 -43.12
C ASP A 14 -34.50 -11.27 -42.30
N GLU A 15 -34.43 -10.01 -42.70
CA GLU A 15 -33.58 -8.99 -42.05
C GLU A 15 -33.90 -8.87 -40.54
N GLY A 16 -35.18 -9.05 -40.18
CA GLY A 16 -35.65 -9.09 -38.81
C GLY A 16 -35.15 -10.30 -37.99
N ASP A 17 -34.98 -11.47 -38.61
CA ASP A 17 -34.55 -12.68 -37.90
C ASP A 17 -33.07 -12.60 -37.49
N ALA A 18 -32.23 -11.98 -38.32
CA ALA A 18 -30.80 -11.80 -38.02
C ALA A 18 -30.55 -10.80 -36.89
N VAL A 19 -31.31 -9.69 -36.87
CA VAL A 19 -31.26 -8.69 -35.78
C VAL A 19 -31.76 -9.28 -34.47
N VAL A 20 -32.90 -10.00 -34.48
CA VAL A 20 -33.43 -10.68 -33.29
C VAL A 20 -32.45 -11.72 -32.77
N ALA A 21 -31.87 -12.55 -33.64
CA ALA A 21 -30.88 -13.54 -33.24
C ALA A 21 -29.61 -12.92 -32.63
N ALA A 22 -29.17 -11.76 -33.14
CA ALA A 22 -28.04 -11.03 -32.60
C ALA A 22 -28.35 -10.42 -31.22
N LEU A 23 -29.55 -9.85 -31.03
CA LEU A 23 -30.01 -9.36 -29.73
C LEU A 23 -30.16 -10.49 -28.71
N ASP A 24 -30.76 -11.61 -29.10
CA ASP A 24 -30.90 -12.81 -28.26
C ASP A 24 -29.54 -13.41 -27.86
N LEU A 25 -28.52 -13.27 -28.72
CA LEU A 25 -27.17 -13.71 -28.41
C LEU A 25 -26.54 -12.81 -27.33
N ILE A 26 -26.63 -11.49 -27.49
CA ILE A 26 -26.14 -10.53 -26.49
C ILE A 26 -26.91 -10.68 -25.16
N GLY A 27 -28.24 -10.83 -25.21
CA GLY A 27 -29.05 -10.98 -24.01
C GLY A 27 -28.78 -12.26 -23.20
N ARG A 28 -28.34 -13.35 -23.86
CA ARG A 28 -28.00 -14.62 -23.21
C ARG A 28 -26.55 -14.69 -22.73
N ASP A 29 -25.62 -14.31 -23.60
CA ASP A 29 -24.19 -14.54 -23.39
C ASP A 29 -23.45 -13.23 -23.00
N GLY A 30 -24.18 -12.12 -22.86
CA GLY A 30 -23.67 -10.84 -22.41
C GLY A 30 -22.68 -10.19 -23.39
N ILE A 31 -21.77 -9.38 -22.85
CA ILE A 31 -20.84 -8.58 -23.66
C ILE A 31 -19.87 -9.42 -24.50
N GLU A 32 -19.59 -10.66 -24.10
CA GLU A 32 -18.66 -11.56 -24.80
C GLU A 32 -19.21 -11.97 -26.19
N ALA A 33 -20.54 -11.98 -26.34
CA ALA A 33 -21.21 -12.25 -27.60
C ALA A 33 -21.20 -11.10 -28.60
N ILE A 34 -20.86 -9.87 -28.19
CA ILE A 34 -20.98 -8.66 -29.03
C ILE A 34 -20.22 -8.81 -30.37
N GLY A 35 -18.99 -9.31 -30.32
CA GLY A 35 -18.21 -9.52 -31.55
C GLY A 35 -18.85 -10.56 -32.48
N ALA A 36 -19.40 -11.63 -31.91
CA ALA A 36 -20.09 -12.69 -32.67
C ALA A 36 -21.42 -12.20 -33.25
N ALA A 37 -22.15 -11.35 -32.52
CA ALA A 37 -23.41 -10.73 -32.94
C ALA A 37 -23.20 -9.82 -34.15
N PHE A 38 -22.21 -8.92 -34.12
CA PHE A 38 -21.89 -8.09 -35.29
C PHE A 38 -21.36 -8.89 -36.47
N ALA A 39 -20.54 -9.93 -36.23
CA ALA A 39 -20.12 -10.82 -37.30
C ALA A 39 -21.30 -11.60 -37.92
N ALA A 40 -22.34 -11.91 -37.14
CA ALA A 40 -23.55 -12.56 -37.65
C ALA A 40 -24.37 -11.63 -38.55
N LEU A 41 -24.54 -10.35 -38.17
CA LEU A 41 -25.17 -9.35 -39.02
C LEU A 41 -24.44 -9.19 -40.36
N GLY A 42 -23.10 -9.06 -40.31
CA GLY A 42 -22.29 -8.97 -41.53
C GLY A 42 -22.41 -10.21 -42.43
N ARG A 43 -22.49 -11.42 -41.86
CA ARG A 43 -22.76 -12.66 -42.62
C ARG A 43 -24.15 -12.70 -43.24
N ALA A 44 -25.13 -12.05 -42.62
CA ALA A 44 -26.49 -11.90 -43.15
C ALA A 44 -26.59 -10.80 -44.23
N GLY A 45 -25.52 -10.05 -44.49
CA GLY A 45 -25.49 -8.96 -45.46
C GLY A 45 -26.05 -7.63 -44.95
N LEU A 46 -26.33 -7.53 -43.65
CA LEU A 46 -26.80 -6.31 -42.99
C LEU A 46 -25.61 -5.42 -42.63
N ASP A 47 -25.76 -4.11 -42.78
CA ASP A 47 -24.75 -3.15 -42.33
C ASP A 47 -24.84 -2.97 -40.80
N PRO A 48 -23.84 -3.44 -40.03
CA PRO A 48 -23.90 -3.35 -38.58
C PRO A 48 -23.71 -1.90 -38.06
N ALA A 49 -23.19 -1.00 -38.89
CA ALA A 49 -23.07 0.44 -38.61
C ALA A 49 -24.24 1.26 -39.20
N GLY A 50 -25.09 0.62 -40.02
CA GLY A 50 -26.26 1.23 -40.66
C GLY A 50 -27.52 1.18 -39.79
N ALA A 51 -28.64 1.63 -40.37
CA ALA A 51 -29.93 1.68 -39.67
C ALA A 51 -30.43 0.29 -39.21
N GLU A 52 -30.11 -0.76 -39.96
CA GLU A 52 -30.49 -2.15 -39.66
C GLU A 52 -29.73 -2.72 -38.46
N GLY A 53 -28.45 -2.37 -38.31
CA GLY A 53 -27.62 -2.76 -37.18
C GLY A 53 -27.82 -1.93 -35.91
N GLN A 54 -28.48 -0.77 -36.02
CA GLN A 54 -28.62 0.19 -34.93
C GLN A 54 -29.23 -0.39 -33.63
N PRO A 55 -30.25 -1.27 -33.65
CA PRO A 55 -30.76 -1.89 -32.43
C PRO A 55 -29.71 -2.73 -31.70
N VAL A 56 -28.91 -3.51 -32.43
CA VAL A 56 -27.82 -4.33 -31.88
C VAL A 56 -26.69 -3.44 -31.35
N LEU A 57 -26.42 -2.32 -32.03
CA LEU A 57 -25.44 -1.33 -31.60
C LEU A 57 -25.83 -0.67 -30.27
N ILE A 58 -27.11 -0.28 -30.12
CA ILE A 58 -27.64 0.30 -28.88
C ILE A 58 -27.51 -0.71 -27.72
N GLU A 59 -27.93 -1.96 -27.95
CA GLU A 59 -27.87 -3.01 -26.94
C GLU A 59 -26.43 -3.31 -26.52
N ALA A 60 -25.50 -3.40 -27.49
CA ALA A 60 -24.09 -3.59 -27.24
C ALA A 60 -23.50 -2.44 -26.40
N VAL A 61 -23.74 -1.19 -26.78
CA VAL A 61 -23.25 -0.02 -26.04
C VAL A 61 -23.83 0.03 -24.63
N PHE A 62 -25.12 -0.28 -24.46
CA PHE A 62 -25.77 -0.33 -23.16
C PHE A 62 -25.09 -1.33 -22.21
N HIS A 63 -24.88 -2.58 -22.65
CA HIS A 63 -24.23 -3.59 -21.81
C HIS A 63 -22.74 -3.30 -21.54
N LEU A 64 -22.03 -2.72 -22.50
CA LEU A 64 -20.64 -2.29 -22.30
C LEU A 64 -20.56 -1.18 -21.24
N LEU A 65 -21.47 -0.19 -21.29
CA LEU A 65 -21.57 0.87 -20.28
C LEU A 65 -21.97 0.31 -18.91
N GLU A 66 -23.01 -0.54 -18.85
CA GLU A 66 -23.46 -1.15 -17.60
C GLU A 66 -22.32 -1.92 -16.92
N ARG A 67 -21.49 -2.62 -17.71
CA ARG A 67 -20.32 -3.32 -17.20
C ARG A 67 -19.27 -2.36 -16.65
N LEU A 68 -18.96 -1.27 -17.37
CA LEU A 68 -18.00 -0.26 -16.92
C LEU A 68 -18.49 0.54 -15.70
N GLU A 69 -19.78 0.82 -15.58
CA GLU A 69 -20.35 1.49 -14.40
C GLU A 69 -20.25 0.62 -13.14
N ARG A 70 -20.36 -0.71 -13.28
CA ARG A 70 -20.14 -1.67 -12.18
C ARG A 70 -18.66 -1.81 -11.82
N ASP A 71 -17.82 -1.94 -12.85
CA ASP A 71 -16.38 -2.14 -12.71
C ASP A 71 -15.61 -1.39 -13.81
N PRO A 72 -15.25 -0.11 -13.57
CA PRO A 72 -14.51 0.68 -14.55
C PRO A 72 -13.17 0.07 -14.92
N ALA A 73 -12.55 -0.67 -13.99
CA ALA A 73 -11.24 -1.28 -14.17
C ALA A 73 -11.29 -2.61 -14.94
N THR A 74 -12.48 -3.10 -15.31
CA THR A 74 -12.63 -4.41 -15.98
C THR A 74 -11.83 -4.48 -17.29
N PRO A 75 -11.01 -5.52 -17.53
CA PRO A 75 -10.23 -5.61 -18.76
C PRO A 75 -11.07 -6.09 -19.96
N LEU A 76 -12.24 -6.69 -19.67
CA LEU A 76 -13.07 -7.36 -20.66
C LEU A 76 -13.67 -6.38 -21.68
N VAL A 77 -14.10 -5.20 -21.23
CA VAL A 77 -14.70 -4.20 -22.12
C VAL A 77 -13.68 -3.67 -23.13
N PRO A 78 -12.49 -3.17 -22.72
CA PRO A 78 -11.43 -2.82 -23.67
C PRO A 78 -11.06 -3.94 -24.64
N SER A 79 -10.97 -5.20 -24.18
CA SER A 79 -10.57 -6.31 -25.04
C SER A 79 -11.62 -6.61 -26.11
N ILE A 80 -12.92 -6.47 -25.82
CA ILE A 80 -14.00 -6.62 -26.79
C ILE A 80 -14.00 -5.44 -27.77
N VAL A 81 -14.00 -4.21 -27.25
CA VAL A 81 -14.14 -2.99 -28.05
C VAL A 81 -13.00 -2.83 -29.06
N LEU A 82 -11.76 -3.12 -28.64
CA LEU A 82 -10.58 -2.99 -29.51
C LEU A 82 -10.52 -4.05 -30.63
N ARG A 83 -11.41 -5.06 -30.62
CA ARG A 83 -11.57 -6.08 -31.67
C ARG A 83 -12.77 -5.82 -32.60
N LEU A 84 -13.55 -4.77 -32.36
CA LEU A 84 -14.68 -4.41 -33.23
C LEU A 84 -14.20 -3.94 -34.60
N ASP A 85 -15.06 -4.11 -35.60
CA ASP A 85 -14.86 -3.50 -36.92
C ASP A 85 -14.78 -1.95 -36.76
N PRO A 86 -13.83 -1.27 -37.43
CA PRO A 86 -13.65 0.18 -37.28
C PRO A 86 -14.90 1.01 -37.59
N MET A 87 -15.75 0.58 -38.54
CA MET A 87 -16.99 1.30 -38.86
C MET A 87 -18.02 1.15 -37.74
N VAL A 88 -18.12 -0.05 -37.17
CA VAL A 88 -19.00 -0.33 -36.01
C VAL A 88 -18.55 0.46 -34.79
N ALA A 89 -17.24 0.50 -34.53
CA ALA A 89 -16.67 1.29 -33.44
C ALA A 89 -16.92 2.80 -33.61
N ALA A 90 -16.81 3.31 -34.84
CA ALA A 90 -17.11 4.71 -35.15
C ALA A 90 -18.60 5.03 -34.91
N ALA A 91 -19.51 4.18 -35.38
CA ALA A 91 -20.95 4.35 -35.17
C ALA A 91 -21.32 4.31 -33.68
N ALA A 92 -20.73 3.40 -32.90
CA ALA A 92 -20.93 3.36 -31.45
C ALA A 92 -20.40 4.61 -30.74
N ALA A 93 -19.25 5.15 -31.16
CA ALA A 93 -18.71 6.39 -30.59
C ALA A 93 -19.62 7.59 -30.89
N GLU A 94 -20.17 7.67 -32.10
CA GLU A 94 -21.14 8.70 -32.48
C GLU A 94 -22.44 8.59 -31.69
N LEU A 95 -22.95 7.37 -31.51
CA LEU A 95 -24.14 7.11 -30.69
C LEU A 95 -23.97 7.64 -29.25
N LEU A 96 -22.81 7.38 -28.62
CA LEU A 96 -22.50 7.90 -27.28
C LEU A 96 -22.49 9.44 -27.25
N LEU A 97 -21.89 10.07 -28.25
CA LEU A 97 -21.82 11.52 -28.32
C LEU A 97 -23.19 12.16 -28.54
N ILE A 98 -24.03 11.59 -29.40
CA ILE A 98 -25.39 12.07 -29.63
C ILE A 98 -26.24 11.92 -28.35
N ALA A 99 -26.11 10.78 -27.66
CA ALA A 99 -26.87 10.50 -26.45
C ALA A 99 -26.53 11.45 -25.29
N ASN A 100 -25.26 11.85 -25.17
CA ASN A 100 -24.79 12.71 -24.08
C ASN A 100 -24.73 14.20 -24.46
N PHE A 101 -24.56 14.53 -25.75
CA PHE A 101 -24.39 15.89 -26.25
C PHE A 101 -25.29 16.18 -27.46
N PRO A 102 -26.62 16.19 -27.29
CA PRO A 102 -27.56 16.38 -28.41
C PRO A 102 -27.45 17.75 -29.11
N GLN A 103 -26.76 18.73 -28.50
CA GLN A 103 -26.54 20.08 -29.04
C GLN A 103 -25.08 20.34 -29.49
N GLY A 104 -24.21 19.33 -29.43
CA GLY A 104 -22.89 19.35 -30.08
C GLY A 104 -21.89 20.40 -29.56
N SER A 105 -21.50 20.34 -28.28
CA SER A 105 -20.30 21.02 -27.74
C SER A 105 -19.98 20.69 -26.27
N GLY A 106 -20.57 19.64 -25.70
CA GLY A 106 -20.52 19.44 -24.24
C GLY A 106 -19.14 19.04 -23.71
N ASP A 107 -18.92 19.36 -22.44
CA ASP A 107 -17.67 19.13 -21.75
C ASP A 107 -17.51 17.65 -21.40
N LEU A 108 -16.34 17.08 -21.67
CA LEU A 108 -16.01 15.71 -21.26
C LEU A 108 -16.05 15.56 -19.74
N ALA A 109 -15.91 16.65 -18.97
CA ALA A 109 -16.10 16.66 -17.51
C ALA A 109 -17.52 16.27 -17.08
N ASP A 110 -18.53 16.47 -17.94
CA ASP A 110 -19.94 16.17 -17.63
C ASP A 110 -20.29 14.68 -17.84
N LEU A 111 -19.39 13.91 -18.46
CA LEU A 111 -19.61 12.48 -18.71
C LEU A 111 -19.32 11.61 -17.48
N GLY A 112 -20.09 10.54 -17.32
CA GLY A 112 -19.78 9.48 -16.37
C GLY A 112 -18.46 8.75 -16.72
N ASP A 113 -17.80 8.19 -15.71
CA ASP A 113 -16.51 7.50 -15.84
C ASP A 113 -16.55 6.39 -16.89
N GLY A 114 -17.58 5.55 -16.89
CA GLY A 114 -17.74 4.47 -17.87
C GLY A 114 -17.91 4.98 -19.30
N THR A 115 -18.59 6.11 -19.46
CA THR A 115 -18.79 6.73 -20.79
C THR A 115 -17.48 7.25 -21.38
N VAL A 116 -16.64 7.88 -20.56
CA VAL A 116 -15.31 8.38 -20.98
C VAL A 116 -14.40 7.22 -21.38
N LEU A 117 -14.34 6.16 -20.57
CA LEU A 117 -13.53 4.98 -20.85
C LEU A 117 -13.98 4.29 -22.15
N LEU A 118 -15.28 4.09 -22.33
CA LEU A 118 -15.84 3.47 -23.52
C LEU A 118 -15.59 4.33 -24.77
N LEU A 119 -15.79 5.64 -24.67
CA LEU A 119 -15.55 6.56 -25.78
C LEU A 119 -14.08 6.57 -26.21
N ALA A 120 -13.12 6.57 -25.26
CA ALA A 120 -11.70 6.43 -25.58
C ALA A 120 -11.39 5.13 -26.33
N ALA A 121 -11.92 4.01 -25.84
CA ALA A 121 -11.71 2.69 -26.45
C ALA A 121 -12.32 2.61 -27.87
N LEU A 122 -13.54 3.13 -28.06
CA LEU A 122 -14.21 3.15 -29.35
C LEU A 122 -13.51 4.06 -30.35
N ARG A 123 -13.07 5.25 -29.95
CA ARG A 123 -12.26 6.15 -30.80
C ARG A 123 -10.97 5.46 -31.23
N ALA A 124 -10.32 4.73 -30.33
CA ALA A 124 -9.14 3.95 -30.67
C ALA A 124 -9.42 2.81 -31.65
N ALA A 125 -10.50 2.05 -31.45
CA ALA A 125 -10.93 0.97 -32.34
C ALA A 125 -11.33 1.48 -33.73
N ALA A 126 -11.90 2.69 -33.82
CA ALA A 126 -12.22 3.40 -35.06
C ALA A 126 -10.98 3.96 -35.79
N GLY A 127 -9.76 3.63 -35.36
CA GLY A 127 -8.51 4.10 -35.98
C GLY A 127 -7.97 5.44 -35.44
N ALA A 128 -8.63 6.07 -34.46
CA ALA A 128 -8.23 7.33 -33.86
C ALA A 128 -7.57 7.15 -32.48
N ARG A 129 -6.56 6.26 -32.39
CA ARG A 129 -5.86 5.94 -31.13
C ARG A 129 -5.23 7.14 -30.44
N GLY A 130 -4.69 8.10 -31.19
CA GLY A 130 -4.18 9.36 -30.65
C GLY A 130 -5.25 10.15 -29.88
N VAL A 131 -6.48 10.22 -30.43
CA VAL A 131 -7.61 10.92 -29.81
C VAL A 131 -8.05 10.21 -28.53
N GLY A 132 -8.14 8.87 -28.56
CA GLY A 132 -8.48 8.09 -27.37
C GLY A 132 -7.45 8.27 -26.24
N ARG A 133 -6.16 8.35 -26.57
CA ARG A 133 -5.09 8.59 -25.58
C ARG A 133 -5.17 9.99 -24.96
N GLU A 134 -5.40 11.02 -25.77
CA GLU A 134 -5.52 12.39 -25.26
C GLU A 134 -6.76 12.54 -24.37
N LEU A 135 -7.89 11.94 -24.78
CA LEU A 135 -9.13 11.94 -23.99
C LEU A 135 -8.93 11.34 -22.60
N LEU A 136 -8.19 10.23 -22.49
CA LEU A 136 -7.87 9.64 -21.19
C LEU A 136 -6.96 10.54 -20.37
N ARG A 137 -5.96 11.16 -20.99
CA ARG A 137 -5.05 12.08 -20.30
C ARG A 137 -5.78 13.28 -19.71
N GLU A 138 -6.65 13.94 -20.48
CA GLU A 138 -7.47 15.06 -20.02
C GLU A 138 -8.43 14.63 -18.91
N ALA A 139 -9.10 13.50 -19.09
CA ALA A 139 -10.05 12.99 -18.11
C ALA A 139 -9.40 12.62 -16.78
N GLN A 140 -8.16 12.11 -16.80
CA GLN A 140 -7.39 11.81 -15.59
C GLN A 140 -7.09 13.07 -14.76
N ALA A 141 -6.92 14.24 -15.41
CA ALA A 141 -6.71 15.49 -14.68
C ALA A 141 -7.99 15.98 -13.96
N ALA A 142 -9.17 15.66 -14.51
CA ALA A 142 -10.45 16.08 -13.97
C ALA A 142 -11.05 15.12 -12.93
N ARG A 143 -10.58 13.86 -12.87
CA ARG A 143 -11.22 12.78 -12.11
C ARG A 143 -10.27 12.10 -11.12
N PRO A 144 -10.23 12.51 -9.83
CA PRO A 144 -9.28 11.96 -8.86
C PRO A 144 -9.62 10.54 -8.36
N ALA A 145 -10.76 9.98 -8.74
CA ALA A 145 -11.21 8.67 -8.24
C ALA A 145 -10.29 7.52 -8.71
N ALA A 146 -9.84 6.67 -7.78
CA ALA A 146 -8.99 5.49 -8.08
C ALA A 146 -9.47 4.66 -9.24
N ARG A 147 -10.78 4.35 -9.22
CA ARG A 147 -11.36 3.36 -10.13
C ARG A 147 -11.25 3.87 -11.56
N PHE A 148 -11.46 5.18 -11.76
CA PHE A 148 -11.22 5.83 -13.04
C PHE A 148 -9.73 5.88 -13.38
N GLN A 149 -8.85 6.29 -12.46
CA GLN A 149 -7.41 6.37 -12.70
C GLN A 149 -6.81 5.04 -13.13
N ALA A 150 -7.13 3.96 -12.41
CA ALA A 150 -6.66 2.61 -12.72
C ALA A 150 -7.17 2.13 -14.09
N ALA A 151 -8.46 2.35 -14.36
CA ALA A 151 -9.07 2.01 -15.64
C ALA A 151 -8.45 2.78 -16.81
N ALA A 152 -8.22 4.08 -16.64
CA ALA A 152 -7.63 4.95 -17.64
C ALA A 152 -6.17 4.55 -17.93
N ILE A 153 -5.36 4.28 -16.90
CA ILE A 153 -3.98 3.79 -17.05
C ILE A 153 -3.96 2.47 -17.81
N ARG A 154 -4.76 1.49 -17.41
CA ARG A 154 -4.87 0.20 -18.10
C ARG A 154 -5.26 0.38 -19.57
N LEU A 155 -6.29 1.18 -19.85
CA LEU A 155 -6.72 1.42 -21.21
C LEU A 155 -5.62 2.09 -22.03
N ARG A 156 -4.90 3.08 -21.47
CA ARG A 156 -3.76 3.72 -22.13
C ARG A 156 -2.70 2.72 -22.58
N PHE A 157 -2.37 1.70 -21.78
CA PHE A 157 -1.46 0.63 -22.22
C PHE A 157 -2.04 -0.18 -23.39
N LEU A 158 -3.32 -0.54 -23.30
CA LEU A 158 -4.03 -1.23 -24.38
C LEU A 158 -4.19 -0.38 -25.65
N LEU A 159 -4.01 0.94 -25.60
CA LEU A 159 -4.09 1.78 -26.81
C LEU A 159 -2.77 1.88 -27.58
N GLN A 160 -1.68 1.29 -27.09
CA GLN A 160 -0.40 1.35 -27.80
C GLN A 160 -0.36 0.45 -29.03
N ASP A 161 0.51 0.84 -29.98
CA ASP A 161 0.63 0.23 -31.30
C ASP A 161 1.65 -0.91 -31.33
N ASP A 162 2.68 -0.82 -30.51
CA ASP A 162 3.79 -1.77 -30.46
C ASP A 162 4.26 -2.03 -29.03
N VAL A 163 5.02 -3.11 -28.85
CA VAL A 163 5.51 -3.57 -27.56
C VAL A 163 6.59 -2.65 -26.98
N ASP A 164 7.40 -1.98 -27.79
CA ASP A 164 8.48 -1.12 -27.31
C ASP A 164 7.91 0.14 -26.65
N THR A 165 6.85 0.71 -27.20
CA THR A 165 6.09 1.81 -26.58
C THR A 165 5.45 1.38 -25.25
N VAL A 166 4.95 0.14 -25.16
CA VAL A 166 4.42 -0.41 -23.89
C VAL A 166 5.53 -0.54 -22.85
N VAL A 167 6.70 -1.07 -23.23
CA VAL A 167 7.86 -1.19 -22.33
C VAL A 167 8.33 0.17 -21.85
N GLN A 168 8.39 1.18 -22.74
CA GLN A 168 8.72 2.55 -22.37
C GLN A 168 7.72 3.12 -21.36
N LEU A 169 6.41 2.96 -21.60
CA LEU A 169 5.38 3.43 -20.68
C LEU A 169 5.43 2.71 -19.34
N LEU A 170 5.68 1.39 -19.32
CA LEU A 170 5.84 0.63 -18.07
C LEU A 170 6.99 1.22 -17.27
N PHE A 171 8.13 1.45 -17.92
CA PHE A 171 9.30 2.09 -17.32
C PHE A 171 8.96 3.46 -16.75
N GLU A 172 8.33 4.34 -17.55
CA GLU A 172 7.93 5.69 -17.11
C GLU A 172 7.05 5.70 -15.86
N HIS A 173 6.17 4.70 -15.70
CA HIS A 173 5.32 4.60 -14.50
C HIS A 173 6.11 4.09 -13.30
N VAL A 174 6.86 2.99 -13.44
CA VAL A 174 7.54 2.36 -12.29
C VAL A 174 8.80 3.09 -11.85
N LEU A 175 9.25 4.11 -12.59
CA LEU A 175 10.40 4.95 -12.24
C LEU A 175 10.24 5.69 -10.91
N ASP A 176 9.02 5.88 -10.42
CA ASP A 176 8.77 6.49 -9.11
C ASP A 176 9.07 5.55 -7.92
N GLY A 177 9.29 4.25 -8.17
CA GLY A 177 9.56 3.23 -7.16
C GLY A 177 8.35 2.87 -6.28
N LEU A 178 7.14 3.29 -6.67
CA LEU A 178 5.90 3.02 -5.95
C LEU A 178 5.23 1.73 -6.44
N ASP A 179 4.27 1.27 -5.65
CA ASP A 179 3.43 0.15 -6.06
C ASP A 179 2.34 0.58 -7.06
N HIS A 180 2.15 -0.19 -8.13
CA HIS A 180 1.18 0.09 -9.19
C HIS A 180 0.22 -1.10 -9.39
N PRO A 181 -0.72 -1.33 -8.47
CA PRO A 181 -1.69 -2.43 -8.60
C PRO A 181 -2.54 -2.34 -9.88
N GLU A 182 -2.76 -1.12 -10.39
CA GLU A 182 -3.40 -0.88 -11.68
C GLU A 182 -2.62 -1.44 -12.88
N ILE A 183 -1.29 -1.47 -12.80
CA ILE A 183 -0.40 -2.03 -13.83
C ILE A 183 -0.31 -3.54 -13.66
N TRP A 184 -0.06 -4.03 -12.44
CA TRP A 184 0.10 -5.47 -12.18
C TRP A 184 -1.10 -6.27 -12.65
N SER A 185 -2.29 -5.80 -12.29
CA SER A 185 -3.54 -6.43 -12.68
C SER A 185 -3.78 -6.40 -14.20
N ALA A 186 -3.18 -5.45 -14.93
CA ALA A 186 -3.34 -5.30 -16.38
C ALA A 186 -2.43 -6.24 -17.17
N LEU A 187 -1.33 -6.72 -16.58
CA LEU A 187 -0.32 -7.51 -17.28
C LEU A 187 -0.86 -8.72 -18.04
N PRO A 188 -1.80 -9.53 -17.53
CA PRO A 188 -2.34 -10.66 -18.29
C PRO A 188 -2.91 -10.26 -19.67
N VAL A 189 -3.66 -9.15 -19.71
CA VAL A 189 -4.28 -8.66 -20.95
C VAL A 189 -3.25 -7.96 -21.84
N LEU A 190 -2.23 -7.32 -21.24
CA LEU A 190 -1.11 -6.77 -22.00
C LEU A 190 -0.29 -7.87 -22.67
N ILE A 191 -0.05 -8.99 -22.01
CA ILE A 191 0.67 -10.14 -22.58
C ILE A 191 -0.16 -10.80 -23.69
N GLU A 192 -1.46 -10.97 -23.50
CA GLU A 192 -2.35 -11.49 -24.56
C GLU A 192 -2.28 -10.63 -25.82
N ARG A 193 -2.28 -9.30 -25.66
CA ARG A 193 -2.21 -8.35 -26.77
C ARG A 193 -0.82 -8.21 -27.37
N PHE A 194 0.23 -8.24 -26.53
CA PHE A 194 1.62 -8.06 -26.91
C PHE A 194 2.45 -9.29 -26.47
N PRO A 195 2.38 -10.42 -27.19
CA PRO A 195 3.02 -11.67 -26.77
C PRO A 195 4.54 -11.57 -26.58
N ALA A 196 5.20 -10.60 -27.24
CA ALA A 196 6.64 -10.36 -27.12
C ALA A 196 7.04 -9.55 -25.86
N LEU A 197 6.08 -9.11 -25.04
CA LEU A 197 6.35 -8.23 -23.90
C LEU A 197 7.30 -8.85 -22.87
N THR A 198 7.04 -10.11 -22.49
CA THR A 198 7.86 -10.83 -21.51
C THR A 198 9.30 -10.97 -22.00
N ASP A 199 9.51 -11.42 -23.24
CA ASP A 199 10.85 -11.57 -23.82
C ASP A 199 11.59 -10.24 -23.89
N ARG A 200 10.89 -9.15 -24.18
CA ARG A 200 11.48 -7.80 -24.18
C ARG A 200 11.94 -7.39 -22.79
N ILE A 201 11.11 -7.59 -21.77
CA ILE A 201 11.46 -7.28 -20.37
C ILE A 201 12.64 -8.15 -19.91
N VAL A 202 12.66 -9.45 -20.22
CA VAL A 202 13.78 -10.35 -19.92
C VAL A 202 15.08 -9.81 -20.51
N ALA A 203 15.07 -9.36 -21.77
CA ALA A 203 16.25 -8.79 -22.41
C ALA A 203 16.76 -7.50 -21.73
N LEU A 204 15.92 -6.76 -20.99
CA LEU A 204 16.37 -5.63 -20.14
C LEU A 204 17.01 -6.07 -18.82
N THR A 205 16.59 -7.21 -18.26
CA THR A 205 17.13 -7.67 -16.96
C THR A 205 18.61 -8.00 -17.02
N GLY A 206 19.14 -8.31 -18.21
CA GLY A 206 20.54 -8.63 -18.46
C GLY A 206 21.46 -7.43 -18.72
N ASP A 207 20.94 -6.18 -18.72
CA ASP A 207 21.78 -5.00 -18.92
C ASP A 207 22.64 -4.71 -17.67
N GLU A 208 23.96 -4.73 -17.84
CA GLU A 208 24.98 -4.74 -16.76
C GLU A 208 25.09 -3.41 -15.99
N LEU A 209 24.41 -2.34 -16.42
CA LEU A 209 24.51 -1.02 -15.77
C LEU A 209 23.82 -0.92 -14.41
N GLY A 210 23.11 -1.96 -13.95
CA GLY A 210 22.70 -2.17 -12.54
C GLY A 210 21.63 -1.21 -11.98
N PHE A 211 21.41 -0.06 -12.61
CA PHE A 211 20.61 1.03 -12.04
C PHE A 211 19.10 0.72 -12.02
N TYR A 212 18.63 -0.13 -12.94
CA TYR A 212 17.20 -0.50 -13.06
C TYR A 212 16.95 -2.00 -12.87
N THR A 213 17.93 -2.75 -12.39
CA THR A 213 17.82 -4.22 -12.24
C THR A 213 16.66 -4.61 -11.33
N GLU A 214 16.39 -3.83 -10.27
CA GLU A 214 15.21 -4.02 -9.41
C GLU A 214 13.90 -3.85 -10.20
N LEU A 215 13.74 -2.72 -10.91
CA LEU A 215 12.52 -2.41 -11.68
C LEU A 215 12.21 -3.50 -12.71
N TRP A 216 13.22 -3.86 -13.52
CA TRP A 216 13.05 -4.88 -14.54
C TRP A 216 12.87 -6.27 -13.95
N GLY A 217 13.52 -6.57 -12.82
CA GLY A 217 13.33 -7.81 -12.09
C GLY A 217 11.89 -7.99 -11.59
N VAL A 218 11.29 -6.93 -11.04
CA VAL A 218 9.87 -6.93 -10.62
C VAL A 218 8.95 -7.14 -11.81
N LEU A 219 9.14 -6.39 -12.90
CA LEU A 219 8.32 -6.53 -14.11
C LEU A 219 8.45 -7.93 -14.73
N HIS A 220 9.66 -8.50 -14.75
CA HIS A 220 9.89 -9.86 -15.23
C HIS A 220 9.12 -10.88 -14.40
N ALA A 221 9.26 -10.84 -13.06
CA ALA A 221 8.54 -11.73 -12.16
C ALA A 221 7.02 -11.67 -12.36
N LEU A 222 6.47 -10.47 -12.48
CA LEU A 222 5.05 -10.26 -12.70
C LEU A 222 4.59 -10.73 -14.10
N CYS A 223 5.42 -10.57 -15.14
CA CYS A 223 5.09 -11.08 -16.48
C CYS A 223 5.07 -12.61 -16.53
N VAL A 224 6.01 -13.28 -15.83
CA VAL A 224 6.01 -14.74 -15.70
C VAL A 224 4.72 -15.22 -15.02
N ALA A 225 4.33 -14.57 -13.91
CA ALA A 225 3.08 -14.88 -13.22
C ALA A 225 1.84 -14.62 -14.09
N ALA A 226 1.79 -13.48 -14.77
CA ALA A 226 0.69 -13.12 -15.66
C ALA A 226 0.59 -14.04 -16.89
N GLY A 227 1.69 -14.68 -17.30
CA GLY A 227 1.72 -15.74 -18.31
C GLY A 227 1.20 -17.11 -17.83
N GLY A 228 0.80 -17.22 -16.55
CA GLY A 228 0.21 -18.43 -15.95
C GLY A 228 1.12 -19.17 -14.98
N ASP A 229 2.37 -18.73 -14.76
CA ASP A 229 3.30 -19.34 -13.81
C ASP A 229 3.53 -18.46 -12.57
N ILE A 230 2.52 -18.41 -11.69
CA ILE A 230 2.58 -17.62 -10.45
C ILE A 230 3.75 -18.07 -9.55
N GLY A 231 4.01 -19.38 -9.49
CA GLY A 231 5.10 -19.94 -8.70
C GLY A 231 6.48 -19.50 -9.19
N GLY A 232 6.71 -19.52 -10.51
CA GLY A 232 7.93 -19.01 -11.12
C GLY A 232 8.11 -17.50 -10.91
N GLY A 233 7.03 -16.72 -11.00
CA GLY A 233 7.05 -15.30 -10.68
C GLY A 233 7.48 -15.01 -9.24
N LEU A 234 6.92 -15.74 -8.27
CA LEU A 234 7.31 -15.62 -6.86
C LEU A 234 8.78 -15.98 -6.61
N ALA A 235 9.25 -17.08 -7.21
CA ALA A 235 10.65 -17.50 -7.08
C ALA A 235 11.64 -16.43 -7.59
N LEU A 236 11.27 -15.68 -8.62
CA LEU A 236 12.05 -14.55 -9.13
C LEU A 236 11.98 -13.32 -8.21
N LEU A 237 10.83 -13.09 -7.57
CA LEU A 237 10.58 -11.90 -6.76
C LEU A 237 11.10 -12.01 -5.32
N GLU A 238 11.15 -13.20 -4.73
CA GLU A 238 11.58 -13.42 -3.35
C GLU A 238 12.99 -12.90 -3.02
N PRO A 239 14.04 -13.14 -3.85
CA PRO A 239 15.36 -12.57 -3.62
C PRO A 239 15.35 -11.04 -3.66
N LEU A 240 14.58 -10.45 -4.59
CA LEU A 240 14.41 -8.99 -4.69
C LEU A 240 13.69 -8.44 -3.46
N ALA A 241 12.63 -9.09 -2.99
CA ALA A 241 11.89 -8.70 -1.79
C ALA A 241 12.76 -8.76 -0.52
N THR A 242 13.75 -9.66 -0.48
CA THR A 242 14.72 -9.73 0.61
C THR A 242 15.72 -8.57 0.53
N ALA A 243 16.35 -8.38 -0.64
CA ALA A 243 17.36 -7.35 -0.85
C ALA A 243 16.80 -5.91 -0.75
N HIS A 244 15.56 -5.72 -1.21
CA HIS A 244 14.84 -4.46 -1.28
C HIS A 244 13.61 -4.48 -0.34
N SER A 245 13.81 -4.91 0.91
CA SER A 245 12.74 -5.09 1.90
C SER A 245 11.93 -3.84 2.24
N GLN A 246 12.42 -2.64 1.88
CA GLN A 246 11.73 -1.36 2.08
C GLN A 246 11.15 -0.76 0.79
N SER A 247 11.35 -1.40 -0.37
CA SER A 247 10.82 -0.93 -1.66
C SER A 247 9.31 -1.18 -1.73
N THR A 248 8.53 -0.09 -1.82
CA THR A 248 7.07 -0.20 -1.91
C THR A 248 6.62 -0.94 -3.17
N MET A 249 7.31 -0.73 -4.29
CA MET A 249 7.04 -1.44 -5.54
C MET A 249 7.27 -2.95 -5.40
N VAL A 250 8.42 -3.37 -4.88
CA VAL A 250 8.74 -4.80 -4.73
C VAL A 250 7.78 -5.48 -3.77
N GLN A 251 7.50 -4.85 -2.62
CA GLN A 251 6.58 -5.41 -1.64
C GLN A 251 5.12 -5.37 -2.10
N GLY A 252 4.74 -4.41 -2.94
CA GLY A 252 3.44 -4.35 -3.59
C GLY A 252 3.25 -5.44 -4.65
N ALA A 253 4.27 -5.69 -5.48
CA ALA A 253 4.30 -6.81 -6.41
C ALA A 253 4.21 -8.16 -5.68
N MET A 254 4.92 -8.30 -4.55
CA MET A 254 4.87 -9.52 -3.73
C MET A 254 3.47 -9.73 -3.16
N PHE A 255 2.86 -8.68 -2.62
CA PHE A 255 1.47 -8.72 -2.14
C PHE A 255 0.49 -9.10 -3.25
N HIS A 256 0.68 -8.58 -4.48
CA HIS A 256 -0.15 -8.95 -5.63
C HIS A 256 -0.04 -10.44 -5.98
N LEU A 257 1.18 -10.98 -6.12
CA LEU A 257 1.38 -12.39 -6.46
C LEU A 257 0.88 -13.34 -5.36
N GLN A 258 1.06 -12.98 -4.09
CA GLN A 258 0.50 -13.73 -2.97
C GLN A 258 -1.04 -13.75 -3.00
N GLY A 259 -1.67 -12.62 -3.33
CA GLY A 259 -3.12 -12.55 -3.53
C GLY A 259 -3.62 -13.41 -4.69
N LEU A 260 -2.81 -13.62 -5.74
CA LEU A 260 -3.17 -14.55 -6.83
C LEU A 260 -3.11 -16.02 -6.39
N LEU A 261 -2.27 -16.37 -5.43
CA LEU A 261 -2.22 -17.73 -4.86
C LEU A 261 -3.36 -18.01 -3.89
N ASP A 262 -3.88 -16.97 -3.23
CA ASP A 262 -4.92 -17.06 -2.21
C ASP A 262 -6.05 -16.03 -2.47
N PRO A 263 -6.81 -16.19 -3.57
CA PRO A 263 -7.75 -15.18 -4.05
C PRO A 263 -8.96 -14.97 -3.13
N ASP A 264 -9.26 -15.94 -2.27
CA ASP A 264 -10.38 -15.87 -1.32
C ASP A 264 -10.01 -15.17 -0.01
N ASN A 265 -8.72 -14.85 0.19
CA ASN A 265 -8.24 -14.23 1.40
C ASN A 265 -8.44 -12.69 1.37
N PRO A 266 -9.32 -12.15 2.23
CA PRO A 266 -9.69 -10.73 2.20
C PRO A 266 -8.56 -9.79 2.64
N ALA A 267 -7.43 -10.31 3.15
CA ALA A 267 -6.25 -9.51 3.46
C ALA A 267 -5.58 -8.95 2.20
N TYR A 268 -5.78 -9.61 1.04
CA TYR A 268 -5.21 -9.18 -0.25
C TYR A 268 -6.10 -8.21 -1.04
N ASP A 269 -7.32 -7.91 -0.56
CA ASP A 269 -8.21 -6.90 -1.15
C ASP A 269 -8.31 -5.64 -0.25
N LEU A 270 -7.58 -4.60 -0.67
CA LEU A 270 -7.56 -3.30 0.02
C LEU A 270 -8.57 -2.30 -0.55
N SER A 271 -9.31 -2.64 -1.62
CA SER A 271 -10.17 -1.69 -2.36
C SER A 271 -11.25 -1.05 -1.49
N THR A 272 -11.78 -1.82 -0.52
CA THR A 272 -12.81 -1.39 0.42
C THR A 272 -12.25 -0.99 1.79
N ARG A 273 -10.95 -1.17 2.03
CA ARG A 273 -10.27 -0.92 3.30
C ARG A 273 -9.86 0.54 3.46
N PHE A 274 -9.67 0.99 4.70
CA PHE A 274 -9.25 2.37 5.00
C PHE A 274 -8.24 2.39 6.14
N CYS A 275 -7.20 3.23 6.01
CA CYS A 275 -6.24 3.48 7.08
C CYS A 275 -6.33 4.92 7.56
N GLU A 276 -6.73 5.11 8.81
CA GLU A 276 -6.81 6.44 9.44
C GLU A 276 -5.43 7.06 9.72
N THR A 277 -4.35 6.26 9.70
CA THR A 277 -3.00 6.69 10.14
C THR A 277 -2.53 7.96 9.41
N PRO A 278 -2.57 8.05 8.07
CA PRO A 278 -2.10 9.26 7.37
C PRO A 278 -2.95 10.52 7.57
N PHE A 279 -4.11 10.37 8.22
CA PHE A 279 -5.03 11.46 8.56
C PHE A 279 -4.90 11.91 10.01
N ASP A 280 -4.19 11.15 10.85
CA ASP A 280 -4.12 11.38 12.28
C ASP A 280 -2.70 11.41 12.85
N VAL A 281 -1.68 10.96 12.11
CA VAL A 281 -0.31 10.77 12.59
C VAL A 281 0.69 11.57 11.77
N LEU A 282 1.61 12.26 12.46
CA LEU A 282 2.82 12.81 11.88
C LEU A 282 4.06 12.24 12.61
N ASP A 283 4.96 11.61 11.88
CA ASP A 283 6.25 11.13 12.38
C ASP A 283 7.34 12.12 11.97
N VAL A 284 8.06 12.68 12.93
CA VAL A 284 9.04 13.76 12.73
C VAL A 284 10.45 13.23 12.95
N LEU A 285 11.21 13.09 11.87
CA LEU A 285 12.61 12.67 11.88
C LEU A 285 13.51 13.89 11.56
N ASP A 286 14.83 13.71 11.65
CA ASP A 286 15.78 14.74 11.26
C ASP A 286 15.82 14.84 9.72
N GLY A 287 15.48 16.00 9.17
CA GLY A 287 15.49 16.24 7.73
C GLY A 287 14.25 15.77 6.96
N LYS A 288 13.29 15.11 7.62
CA LYS A 288 12.12 14.51 6.96
C LYS A 288 10.99 14.21 7.94
N SER A 289 9.78 14.08 7.42
CA SER A 289 8.58 13.73 8.17
C SER A 289 7.71 12.80 7.35
N HIS A 290 6.95 11.94 8.03
CA HIS A 290 6.14 10.91 7.41
C HIS A 290 4.74 10.88 8.02
N LEU A 291 3.76 10.38 7.27
CA LEU A 291 2.38 10.24 7.75
C LEU A 291 2.09 8.87 8.40
N CYS A 292 3.12 8.04 8.53
CA CYS A 292 3.13 6.74 9.19
C CYS A 292 4.59 6.42 9.56
N CYS A 293 4.85 5.26 10.17
CA CYS A 293 6.21 4.77 10.39
C CYS A 293 6.98 4.75 9.06
N ALA A 294 8.20 5.31 9.04
CA ALA A 294 9.04 5.39 7.85
C ALA A 294 9.42 4.01 7.27
N SER A 295 9.32 2.90 8.03
CA SER A 295 9.49 1.55 7.46
C SER A 295 8.33 1.12 6.57
N TRP A 296 7.11 1.56 6.93
CA TRP A 296 5.88 1.11 6.30
C TRP A 296 5.39 2.11 5.27
N LEU A 297 5.83 3.35 5.37
CA LEU A 297 5.54 4.44 4.45
C LEU A 297 6.80 5.31 4.32
N PRO A 298 7.73 4.95 3.42
CA PRO A 298 9.03 5.60 3.32
C PRO A 298 8.98 7.00 2.67
N GLU A 299 7.90 7.31 1.95
CA GLU A 299 7.72 8.60 1.30
C GLU A 299 7.66 9.74 2.32
N SER A 300 8.46 10.79 2.10
CA SER A 300 8.53 11.97 2.97
C SER A 300 7.50 13.00 2.58
N VAL A 301 6.89 13.64 3.58
CA VAL A 301 5.94 14.76 3.38
C VAL A 301 6.56 16.14 3.61
N GLY A 302 7.87 16.20 3.88
CA GLY A 302 8.63 17.44 4.06
C GLY A 302 9.47 17.46 5.33
N ASP A 303 10.15 18.58 5.59
CA ASP A 303 10.99 18.78 6.77
C ASP A 303 10.45 19.94 7.62
N LEU A 304 10.24 19.68 8.92
CA LEU A 304 9.81 20.71 9.87
C LEU A 304 10.95 21.70 10.19
N ALA A 305 12.21 21.34 9.98
CA ALA A 305 13.32 22.29 10.18
C ALA A 305 13.29 23.44 9.14
N ASP A 306 12.70 23.20 7.96
CA ASP A 306 12.67 24.14 6.84
C ASP A 306 11.30 24.77 6.62
N GLN A 307 10.22 24.09 7.03
CA GLN A 307 8.84 24.49 6.69
C GLN A 307 7.93 24.44 7.92
N PRO A 308 6.94 25.37 8.03
CA PRO A 308 5.90 25.29 9.03
C PRO A 308 5.17 23.95 8.99
N TRP A 309 4.90 23.35 10.15
CA TRP A 309 4.28 22.02 10.24
C TRP A 309 2.97 21.90 9.44
N GLN A 310 2.18 22.97 9.29
CA GLN A 310 0.94 22.98 8.50
C GLN A 310 1.17 22.72 7.02
N LYS A 311 2.31 23.21 6.48
CA LYS A 311 2.70 22.98 5.08
C LYS A 311 3.16 21.54 4.88
N VAL A 312 3.91 20.99 5.83
CA VAL A 312 4.32 19.58 5.81
C VAL A 312 3.10 18.65 5.94
N TRP A 313 2.17 18.97 6.85
CA TRP A 313 0.96 18.18 7.09
C TRP A 313 0.01 18.09 5.88
N ASN A 314 0.03 19.09 4.99
CA ASN A 314 -0.80 19.18 3.80
C ASN A 314 0.04 19.41 2.53
N SER A 315 1.26 18.89 2.49
CA SER A 315 2.09 18.92 1.28
C SER A 315 1.44 18.13 0.15
N ASP A 316 1.94 18.29 -1.08
CA ASP A 316 1.43 17.52 -2.21
C ASP A 316 1.65 16.02 -2.00
N SER A 317 2.81 15.63 -1.44
CA SER A 317 3.09 14.24 -1.06
C SER A 317 2.11 13.73 0.01
N ALA A 318 1.81 14.54 1.04
CA ALA A 318 0.81 14.19 2.06
C ALA A 318 -0.58 13.94 1.46
N GLN A 319 -0.99 14.77 0.49
CA GLN A 319 -2.26 14.64 -0.20
C GLN A 319 -2.28 13.39 -1.11
N SER A 320 -1.20 13.10 -1.83
CA SER A 320 -1.04 11.90 -2.66
C SER A 320 -1.10 10.61 -1.83
N ILE A 321 -0.45 10.60 -0.67
CA ILE A 321 -0.52 9.48 0.27
C ILE A 321 -1.98 9.24 0.71
N ARG A 322 -2.70 10.29 1.13
CA ARG A 322 -4.10 10.17 1.55
C ARG A 322 -5.01 9.75 0.40
N ALA A 323 -4.76 10.25 -0.82
CA ALA A 323 -5.43 9.81 -2.02
C ALA A 323 -5.27 8.30 -2.19
N SER A 324 -4.06 7.75 -2.06
CA SER A 324 -3.82 6.30 -2.18
C SER A 324 -4.58 5.41 -1.17
N ILE A 325 -4.97 5.97 -0.01
CA ILE A 325 -5.81 5.26 0.97
C ILE A 325 -7.28 5.31 0.54
N LEU A 326 -7.75 6.49 0.12
CA LEU A 326 -9.11 6.71 -0.36
C LEU A 326 -9.40 5.91 -1.64
N ASP A 327 -8.38 5.76 -2.46
CA ASP A 327 -8.44 5.13 -3.76
C ASP A 327 -8.29 3.59 -3.66
N GLY A 328 -7.72 3.09 -2.56
CA GLY A 328 -7.56 1.67 -2.26
C GLY A 328 -6.28 1.04 -2.81
N SER A 329 -5.39 1.82 -3.44
CA SER A 329 -4.12 1.33 -3.97
C SER A 329 -3.09 1.11 -2.87
N PHE A 330 -3.11 1.94 -1.81
CA PHE A 330 -2.10 1.95 -0.76
C PHE A 330 -0.67 1.98 -1.34
N ARG A 331 -0.45 2.69 -2.47
CA ARG A 331 0.79 2.59 -3.26
C ARG A 331 2.06 2.99 -2.54
N PHE A 332 1.93 3.86 -1.54
CA PHE A 332 3.03 4.32 -0.68
C PHE A 332 3.28 3.38 0.51
N CYS A 333 2.47 2.34 0.69
CA CYS A 333 2.59 1.43 1.82
C CYS A 333 3.42 0.20 1.46
N ASN A 334 4.31 -0.20 2.37
CA ASN A 334 4.94 -1.50 2.36
C ASN A 334 3.92 -2.56 2.82
N LYS A 335 3.26 -3.22 1.87
CA LYS A 335 2.10 -4.09 2.12
C LYS A 335 2.44 -5.40 2.84
N THR A 336 3.67 -5.88 2.76
CA THR A 336 4.13 -7.13 3.38
C THR A 336 4.74 -6.94 4.77
N ALA A 337 5.03 -5.69 5.15
CA ALA A 337 5.59 -5.32 6.45
C ALA A 337 4.62 -4.51 7.34
N CYS A 338 3.60 -3.87 6.77
CA CYS A 338 2.64 -3.09 7.54
C CYS A 338 1.74 -4.00 8.39
N PRO A 339 1.77 -3.92 9.74
CA PRO A 339 1.01 -4.83 10.60
C PRO A 339 -0.51 -4.64 10.46
N LYS A 340 -0.98 -3.46 10.05
CA LYS A 340 -2.42 -3.25 9.81
C LYS A 340 -2.93 -4.02 8.59
N ILE A 341 -2.08 -4.17 7.57
CA ILE A 341 -2.41 -4.90 6.34
C ILE A 341 -2.25 -6.40 6.58
N VAL A 342 -1.07 -6.81 7.06
CA VAL A 342 -0.72 -8.23 7.27
C VAL A 342 -1.66 -8.92 8.26
N ASP A 343 -2.13 -8.22 9.30
CA ASP A 343 -3.05 -8.79 10.31
C ASP A 343 -4.54 -8.61 9.97
N ASP A 344 -4.88 -8.13 8.77
CA ASP A 344 -6.25 -7.74 8.36
C ASP A 344 -6.99 -6.86 9.39
N ARG A 345 -6.29 -5.84 9.94
CA ARG A 345 -6.83 -4.93 10.96
C ARG A 345 -7.37 -3.63 10.40
N LEU A 346 -7.34 -3.44 9.08
CA LEU A 346 -7.89 -2.26 8.45
C LEU A 346 -9.42 -2.31 8.44
N PRO A 347 -10.12 -1.31 9.00
CA PRO A 347 -11.57 -1.24 8.88
C PRO A 347 -11.98 -1.00 7.43
N THR A 348 -13.22 -1.34 7.09
CA THR A 348 -13.80 -0.96 5.80
C THR A 348 -14.18 0.52 5.80
N LYS A 349 -14.13 1.15 4.62
CA LYS A 349 -14.61 2.52 4.38
C LYS A 349 -16.04 2.70 4.87
N ALA A 350 -16.91 1.73 4.57
CA ALA A 350 -18.31 1.74 4.99
C ALA A 350 -18.48 1.74 6.51
N ARG A 351 -17.69 0.91 7.22
CA ARG A 351 -17.71 0.86 8.69
C ARG A 351 -17.32 2.22 9.28
N LEU A 352 -16.17 2.77 8.90
CA LEU A 352 -15.72 4.07 9.45
C LEU A 352 -16.68 5.21 9.13
N ALA A 353 -17.24 5.26 7.92
CA ALA A 353 -18.23 6.26 7.52
C ALA A 353 -19.54 6.18 8.33
N SER A 354 -19.88 4.99 8.86
CA SER A 354 -21.03 4.80 9.74
C SER A 354 -20.76 5.24 11.19
N GLU A 355 -19.50 5.14 11.63
CA GLU A 355 -19.09 5.42 13.02
C GLU A 355 -18.75 6.91 13.27
N SER A 356 -18.45 7.70 12.22
CA SER A 356 -17.99 9.08 12.37
C SER A 356 -18.37 9.96 11.18
N ASP A 357 -18.98 11.12 11.45
CA ASP A 357 -19.29 12.13 10.43
C ASP A 357 -18.02 12.66 9.74
N ARG A 358 -16.91 12.78 10.48
CA ARG A 358 -15.61 13.16 9.90
C ARG A 358 -15.18 12.13 8.86
N TRP A 359 -15.26 10.83 9.16
CA TRP A 359 -14.84 9.80 8.22
C TRP A 359 -15.80 9.67 7.05
N ARG A 360 -17.10 9.85 7.27
CA ARG A 360 -18.09 9.92 6.19
C ARG A 360 -17.75 11.02 5.19
N ASP A 361 -17.45 12.22 5.66
CA ASP A 361 -17.06 13.36 4.82
C ASP A 361 -15.72 13.14 4.11
N VAL A 362 -14.69 12.67 4.82
CA VAL A 362 -13.38 12.37 4.22
C VAL A 362 -13.49 11.36 3.08
N ILE A 363 -14.27 10.28 3.28
CA ILE A 363 -14.43 9.20 2.31
C ILE A 363 -15.34 9.64 1.15
N ALA A 364 -16.51 10.21 1.44
CA ALA A 364 -17.49 10.56 0.41
C ALA A 364 -17.01 11.71 -0.49
N ASN A 365 -16.25 12.65 0.07
CA ASN A 365 -15.76 13.83 -0.65
C ASN A 365 -14.26 13.74 -1.01
N PHE A 366 -13.65 12.55 -0.86
CA PHE A 366 -12.25 12.29 -1.21
C PHE A 366 -11.27 13.33 -0.63
N ARG A 367 -11.46 13.71 0.65
CA ARG A 367 -10.69 14.81 1.24
C ARG A 367 -9.26 14.39 1.57
N THR A 368 -8.31 14.98 0.88
CA THR A 368 -6.86 14.78 1.09
C THR A 368 -6.22 15.92 1.89
N ARG A 369 -6.80 17.12 1.83
CA ARG A 369 -6.38 18.28 2.60
C ARG A 369 -7.21 18.41 3.88
N LEU A 370 -6.55 18.53 5.02
CA LEU A 370 -7.19 18.57 6.33
C LEU A 370 -7.06 19.96 6.96
N PRO A 371 -8.15 20.54 7.47
CA PRO A 371 -8.10 21.83 8.18
C PRO A 371 -7.49 21.69 9.58
N GLU A 372 -7.67 20.56 10.25
CA GLU A 372 -7.03 20.24 11.53
C GLU A 372 -5.63 19.64 11.38
N GLY A 373 -4.80 19.82 12.42
CA GLY A 373 -3.49 19.17 12.54
C GLY A 373 -3.57 17.70 12.95
N PRO A 374 -2.41 17.01 13.04
CA PRO A 374 -2.36 15.61 13.46
C PRO A 374 -2.84 15.45 14.90
N LYS A 375 -3.54 14.34 15.18
CA LYS A 375 -3.94 13.97 16.54
C LYS A 375 -2.80 13.34 17.33
N ARG A 376 -1.84 12.73 16.64
CA ARG A 376 -0.71 12.01 17.23
C ARG A 376 0.59 12.40 16.54
N VAL A 377 1.65 12.59 17.30
CA VAL A 377 2.96 12.92 16.77
C VAL A 377 4.03 11.99 17.33
N ASN A 378 4.83 11.37 16.48
CA ASN A 378 6.06 10.69 16.89
C ASN A 378 7.24 11.63 16.72
N LEU A 379 8.03 11.81 17.77
CA LEU A 379 9.24 12.62 17.74
C LEU A 379 10.45 11.70 17.66
N ALA A 380 11.01 11.57 16.46
CA ALA A 380 12.12 10.70 16.12
C ALA A 380 13.32 11.46 15.51
N TYR A 381 13.38 12.78 15.68
CA TYR A 381 14.44 13.63 15.13
C TYR A 381 15.79 13.48 15.87
N ASP A 382 15.80 13.20 17.17
CA ASP A 382 17.06 13.01 17.91
C ASP A 382 17.35 11.52 18.14
N GLN A 383 18.32 11.00 17.39
CA GLN A 383 18.76 9.61 17.48
C GLN A 383 19.71 9.34 18.65
N THR A 384 19.99 10.32 19.53
CA THR A 384 20.90 10.16 20.67
C THR A 384 20.51 8.95 21.54
N CYS A 385 21.45 8.04 21.77
CA CYS A 385 21.24 6.84 22.58
C CYS A 385 22.53 6.40 23.28
N ASN A 386 22.40 5.90 24.51
CA ASN A 386 23.51 5.34 25.30
C ASN A 386 23.93 3.93 24.85
N LEU A 387 23.15 3.29 23.98
CA LEU A 387 23.40 1.96 23.42
C LEU A 387 23.79 2.02 21.93
N SER A 388 24.34 0.93 21.40
CA SER A 388 24.68 0.76 19.98
C SER A 388 24.15 -0.57 19.42
N CYS A 389 22.85 -0.82 19.60
CA CYS A 389 22.17 -2.04 19.16
C CYS A 389 22.40 -2.27 17.65
N PRO A 390 22.87 -3.47 17.20
CA PRO A 390 23.22 -3.71 15.80
C PRO A 390 22.09 -3.47 14.80
N SER A 391 20.85 -3.79 15.16
CA SER A 391 19.66 -3.58 14.31
C SER A 391 19.25 -2.12 14.18
N CYS A 392 19.78 -1.22 15.02
CA CYS A 392 19.42 0.19 14.99
C CYS A 392 20.53 1.08 14.42
N ARG A 393 21.81 0.72 14.63
CA ARG A 393 22.95 1.60 14.32
C ARG A 393 24.28 0.84 14.33
N THR A 394 25.24 1.38 13.58
CA THR A 394 26.63 0.86 13.52
C THR A 394 27.48 1.28 14.72
N GLY A 395 27.11 2.36 15.43
CA GLY A 395 27.83 2.87 16.60
C GLY A 395 26.95 3.70 17.55
N LYS A 396 27.52 4.19 18.65
CA LYS A 396 26.80 5.10 19.56
C LYS A 396 26.55 6.44 18.87
N VAL A 397 25.38 7.02 19.10
CA VAL A 397 24.97 8.31 18.53
C VAL A 397 24.73 9.29 19.67
N ALA A 398 25.31 10.48 19.55
CA ALA A 398 25.06 11.59 20.45
C ALA A 398 25.12 12.90 19.66
N ALA A 399 24.07 13.71 19.77
CA ALA A 399 24.02 15.03 19.15
C ALA A 399 25.15 15.92 19.68
N ASP A 400 25.91 16.56 18.79
CA ASP A 400 26.93 17.56 19.12
C ASP A 400 26.29 18.93 19.44
N SER A 401 27.09 19.96 19.76
CA SER A 401 26.53 21.27 20.12
C SER A 401 25.70 21.92 19.01
N ALA A 402 26.13 21.78 17.76
CA ALA A 402 25.43 22.35 16.60
C ALA A 402 24.09 21.64 16.35
N THR A 403 24.10 20.31 16.40
CA THR A 403 22.90 19.47 16.25
C THR A 403 21.91 19.74 17.37
N ARG A 404 22.37 19.81 18.64
CA ARG A 404 21.50 20.16 19.77
C ARG A 404 20.86 21.54 19.59
N ALA A 405 21.61 22.54 19.13
CA ALA A 405 21.07 23.87 18.87
C ALA A 405 20.06 23.88 17.70
N ARG A 406 20.22 23.02 16.70
CA ARG A 406 19.22 22.83 15.64
C ARG A 406 17.94 22.21 16.20
N PHE A 407 18.05 21.17 17.02
CA PHE A 407 16.90 20.56 17.68
C PHE A 407 16.20 21.51 18.65
N ASP A 408 16.93 22.36 19.37
CA ASP A 408 16.32 23.39 20.21
C ASP A 408 15.47 24.35 19.37
N ARG A 409 15.99 24.85 18.24
CA ARG A 409 15.19 25.68 17.31
C ARG A 409 13.97 24.96 16.76
N LEU A 410 14.13 23.72 16.30
CA LEU A 410 13.01 22.89 15.82
C LEU A 410 11.92 22.75 16.90
N GLN A 411 12.33 22.54 18.16
CA GLN A 411 11.40 22.42 19.27
C GLN A 411 10.62 23.71 19.53
N GLU A 412 11.32 24.84 19.60
CA GLU A 412 10.70 26.16 19.85
C GLU A 412 9.76 26.58 18.73
N GLU A 413 10.22 26.44 17.48
CA GLU A 413 9.53 27.03 16.33
C GLU A 413 8.40 26.14 15.81
N GLN A 414 8.53 24.80 15.92
CA GLN A 414 7.57 23.86 15.33
C GLN A 414 6.93 22.92 16.34
N ILE A 415 7.72 22.19 17.12
CA ILE A 415 7.19 21.08 17.94
C ILE A 415 6.28 21.60 19.06
N LEU A 416 6.72 22.58 19.84
CA LEU A 416 5.93 23.08 20.96
C LEU A 416 4.60 23.74 20.52
N PRO A 417 4.55 24.55 19.44
CA PRO A 417 3.29 25.01 18.86
C PRO A 417 2.41 23.88 18.33
N LEU A 418 2.99 22.90 17.63
CA LEU A 418 2.28 21.73 17.09
C LEU A 418 1.61 20.93 18.22
N LEU A 419 2.36 20.64 19.30
CA LEU A 419 1.89 19.80 20.39
C LEU A 419 0.71 20.38 21.18
N ARG A 420 0.40 21.68 21.05
CA ARG A 420 -0.81 22.28 21.65
C ARG A 420 -2.12 21.74 21.05
N GLN A 421 -2.06 21.12 19.87
CA GLN A 421 -3.22 20.55 19.17
C GLN A 421 -3.21 19.01 19.16
N VAL A 422 -2.17 18.40 19.72
CA VAL A 422 -1.91 16.96 19.67
C VAL A 422 -2.42 16.31 20.95
N LYS A 423 -3.04 15.14 20.80
CA LYS A 423 -3.58 14.37 21.93
C LYS A 423 -2.60 13.33 22.46
N LEU A 424 -1.69 12.83 21.62
CA LEU A 424 -0.69 11.84 22.01
C LEU A 424 0.65 12.13 21.34
N VAL A 425 1.71 12.27 22.14
CA VAL A 425 3.09 12.37 21.65
C VAL A 425 3.88 11.11 21.99
N LEU A 426 4.61 10.59 21.01
CA LEU A 426 5.58 9.51 21.20
C LEU A 426 6.99 10.09 21.32
N VAL A 427 7.69 9.77 22.42
CA VAL A 427 9.08 10.16 22.67
C VAL A 427 9.86 8.93 23.18
N THR A 428 10.76 8.33 22.41
CA THR A 428 11.06 8.57 21.00
C THR A 428 11.20 7.25 20.25
N GLY A 429 10.87 7.23 18.96
CA GLY A 429 11.03 6.05 18.10
C GLY A 429 12.46 5.77 17.61
N SER A 430 13.43 6.69 17.76
CA SER A 430 14.76 6.57 17.11
C SER A 430 15.98 6.72 18.02
N GLY A 431 15.79 7.30 19.21
CA GLY A 431 16.82 7.49 20.24
C GLY A 431 16.42 6.82 21.55
N ASP A 432 16.93 7.38 22.66
CA ASP A 432 16.36 7.12 23.98
C ASP A 432 15.98 8.45 24.65
N PRO A 433 14.73 8.60 25.15
CA PRO A 433 14.22 9.85 25.69
C PRO A 433 15.03 10.31 26.90
N PHE A 434 15.54 9.34 27.67
CA PHE A 434 16.34 9.61 28.85
C PHE A 434 17.82 9.73 28.51
N ALA A 435 18.31 9.42 27.30
CA ALA A 435 19.69 9.69 26.91
C ALA A 435 19.87 11.07 26.27
N SER A 436 18.87 11.52 25.50
CA SER A 436 18.89 12.80 24.79
C SER A 436 18.72 14.00 25.71
N LYS A 437 19.64 14.97 25.64
CA LYS A 437 19.48 16.25 26.37
C LYS A 437 18.30 17.06 25.84
N ASN A 438 18.08 17.06 24.52
CA ASN A 438 17.01 17.81 23.89
C ASN A 438 15.63 17.23 24.25
N PHE A 439 15.47 15.91 24.32
CA PHE A 439 14.20 15.31 24.76
C PHE A 439 13.95 15.49 26.25
N ARG A 440 14.97 15.41 27.10
CA ARG A 440 14.82 15.75 28.53
C ARG A 440 14.32 17.20 28.71
N ALA A 441 14.95 18.15 28.01
CA ALA A 441 14.54 19.56 28.05
C ALA A 441 13.11 19.77 27.51
N LEU A 442 12.73 19.05 26.46
CA LEU A 442 11.36 19.06 25.94
C LEU A 442 10.37 18.54 26.99
N LEU A 443 10.62 17.38 27.59
CA LEU A 443 9.74 16.75 28.57
C LEU A 443 9.54 17.61 29.83
N GLU A 444 10.57 18.35 30.26
CA GLU A 444 10.49 19.33 31.36
C GLU A 444 9.49 20.48 31.08
N ARG A 445 9.11 20.69 29.81
CA ARG A 445 8.23 21.80 29.37
C ARG A 445 6.80 21.37 29.02
N LEU A 446 6.51 20.08 28.91
CA LEU A 446 5.20 19.56 28.49
C LEU A 446 4.21 19.42 29.66
N GLY A 447 4.18 20.43 30.53
CA GLY A 447 3.32 20.48 31.72
C GLY A 447 1.83 20.56 31.39
N PRO A 448 0.94 20.13 32.31
CA PRO A 448 -0.51 20.09 32.07
C PRO A 448 -1.16 21.47 31.92
N ASP A 449 -0.54 22.53 32.45
CA ASP A 449 -1.08 23.90 32.35
C ASP A 449 -1.08 24.40 30.89
N ASP A 450 -0.02 24.09 30.14
CA ASP A 450 0.13 24.48 28.74
C ASP A 450 -0.42 23.44 27.75
N TYR A 451 -0.44 22.17 28.17
CA TYR A 451 -0.77 21.02 27.33
C TYR A 451 -1.79 20.08 28.01
N PRO A 452 -2.99 20.55 28.38
CA PRO A 452 -3.89 19.79 29.25
C PRO A 452 -4.41 18.47 28.64
N GLU A 453 -4.57 18.40 27.31
CA GLU A 453 -5.05 17.20 26.62
C GLU A 453 -3.94 16.25 26.15
N LEU A 454 -2.67 16.67 26.25
CA LEU A 454 -1.55 15.89 25.74
C LEU A 454 -1.29 14.68 26.63
N ARG A 455 -1.19 13.49 26.02
CA ARG A 455 -0.74 12.25 26.68
C ARG A 455 0.56 11.77 26.05
N PHE A 456 1.23 10.84 26.73
CA PHE A 456 2.56 10.36 26.33
C PHE A 456 2.55 8.87 26.00
N GLN A 457 3.23 8.53 24.90
CA GLN A 457 3.82 7.22 24.69
C GLN A 457 5.33 7.37 24.87
N VAL A 458 5.90 6.66 25.82
CA VAL A 458 7.34 6.69 26.09
C VAL A 458 7.95 5.39 25.58
N MET A 459 8.91 5.51 24.67
CA MET A 459 9.70 4.37 24.17
C MET A 459 11.13 4.53 24.66
N THR A 460 11.64 3.54 25.39
CA THR A 460 12.99 3.57 25.97
C THR A 460 13.70 2.23 25.83
N ASN A 461 15.02 2.27 25.77
CA ASN A 461 15.86 1.07 25.90
C ASN A 461 15.94 0.55 27.34
N GLY A 462 15.31 1.22 28.30
CA GLY A 462 15.17 0.81 29.70
C GLY A 462 16.36 1.12 30.58
N MET A 463 17.58 1.37 30.06
CA MET A 463 18.79 1.48 30.89
C MET A 463 18.81 2.69 31.84
N LEU A 464 18.13 3.77 31.45
CA LEU A 464 18.10 5.03 32.20
C LEU A 464 16.76 5.27 32.91
N LEU A 465 15.81 4.32 32.80
CA LEU A 465 14.52 4.35 33.51
C LEU A 465 14.73 4.00 34.98
N THR A 466 15.27 4.95 35.74
CA THR A 466 15.47 4.83 37.19
C THR A 466 14.45 5.69 37.93
N PRO A 467 14.13 5.39 39.21
CA PRO A 467 13.24 6.23 40.01
C PRO A 467 13.67 7.70 40.00
N ARG A 468 14.97 7.96 40.19
CA ARG A 468 15.52 9.32 40.16
C ARG A 468 15.28 10.04 38.83
N GLU A 469 15.44 9.35 37.71
CA GLU A 469 15.25 9.98 36.40
C GLU A 469 13.77 10.20 36.10
N TRP A 470 12.89 9.26 36.49
CA TRP A 470 11.44 9.40 36.36
C TRP A 470 10.86 10.58 37.14
N GLU A 471 11.34 10.81 38.37
CA GLU A 471 10.91 11.94 39.22
C GLU A 471 11.26 13.31 38.63
N ARG A 472 12.20 13.39 37.68
CA ARG A 472 12.52 14.66 37.01
C ARG A 472 11.46 15.11 36.03
N PHE A 473 10.56 14.21 35.61
CA PHE A 473 9.55 14.48 34.58
C PHE A 473 8.13 14.26 35.13
N PRO A 474 7.66 15.07 36.09
CA PRO A 474 6.33 14.92 36.68
C PRO A 474 5.20 15.04 35.65
N ALA A 475 5.44 15.70 34.51
CA ALA A 475 4.49 15.79 33.40
C ALA A 475 4.09 14.41 32.84
N LEU A 476 4.92 13.38 32.99
CA LEU A 476 4.64 12.02 32.54
C LEU A 476 3.71 11.25 33.49
N HIS A 477 3.68 11.62 34.77
CA HIS A 477 3.05 10.84 35.84
C HIS A 477 1.52 10.89 35.70
N GLY A 478 0.88 9.75 35.48
CA GLY A 478 -0.57 9.65 35.25
C GLY A 478 -1.03 10.16 33.87
N ARG A 479 -0.09 10.59 33.01
CA ARG A 479 -0.34 11.04 31.63
C ARG A 479 0.36 10.16 30.59
N THR A 480 1.12 9.16 31.04
CA THR A 480 1.75 8.16 30.16
C THR A 480 0.75 7.06 29.87
N THR A 481 0.13 7.14 28.69
CA THR A 481 -0.78 6.09 28.19
C THR A 481 -0.04 4.80 27.89
N TYR A 482 1.25 4.89 27.57
CA TYR A 482 2.02 3.72 27.19
C TYR A 482 3.50 3.88 27.49
N LEU A 483 4.07 2.95 28.26
CA LEU A 483 5.51 2.81 28.44
C LEU A 483 5.96 1.54 27.72
N ARG A 484 6.72 1.70 26.64
CA ARG A 484 7.30 0.58 25.88
C ARG A 484 8.80 0.48 26.15
N ILE A 485 9.22 -0.67 26.65
CA ILE A 485 10.63 -0.96 26.95
C ILE A 485 11.17 -1.95 25.92
N SER A 486 12.20 -1.56 25.19
CA SER A 486 12.87 -2.44 24.22
C SER A 486 13.72 -3.49 24.94
N LEU A 487 13.30 -4.75 24.87
CA LEU A 487 13.89 -5.87 25.59
C LEU A 487 14.72 -6.76 24.66
N ASP A 488 14.15 -7.20 23.54
CA ASP A 488 14.75 -8.03 22.48
C ASP A 488 15.35 -9.39 22.90
N ALA A 489 15.24 -9.82 24.17
CA ALA A 489 15.71 -11.11 24.66
C ALA A 489 15.11 -11.45 26.04
N ALA A 490 14.93 -12.73 26.35
CA ALA A 490 14.53 -13.21 27.67
C ALA A 490 15.73 -13.56 28.57
N THR A 491 16.94 -13.65 28.01
CA THR A 491 18.17 -13.95 28.76
C THR A 491 19.20 -12.82 28.74
N GLY A 492 20.02 -12.74 29.79
CA GLY A 492 21.08 -11.74 29.90
C GLY A 492 22.12 -11.77 28.77
N PRO A 493 22.70 -12.93 28.41
CA PRO A 493 23.67 -13.01 27.31
C PRO A 493 23.11 -12.52 25.98
N THR A 494 21.91 -12.95 25.59
CA THR A 494 21.26 -12.55 24.34
C THR A 494 20.88 -11.06 24.38
N HIS A 495 20.39 -10.57 25.51
CA HIS A 495 20.08 -9.15 25.69
C HIS A 495 21.33 -8.27 25.51
N GLU A 496 22.45 -8.62 26.13
CA GLU A 496 23.68 -7.83 26.07
C GLU A 496 24.35 -7.92 24.69
N LEU A 497 24.20 -9.04 23.98
CA LEU A 497 24.60 -9.21 22.58
C LEU A 497 23.82 -8.24 21.66
N LEU A 498 22.49 -8.27 21.75
CA LEU A 498 21.61 -7.48 20.87
C LEU A 498 21.54 -6.00 21.27
N ARG A 499 21.66 -5.71 22.56
CA ARG A 499 21.59 -4.36 23.11
C ARG A 499 22.97 -3.88 23.59
N ARG A 500 23.95 -3.86 22.68
CA ARG A 500 25.36 -3.50 22.98
C ARG A 500 25.47 -2.26 23.88
N GLY A 501 26.01 -2.47 25.09
CA GLY A 501 26.16 -1.47 26.14
C GLY A 501 25.15 -1.57 27.29
N ALA A 502 24.10 -2.39 27.14
CA ALA A 502 23.15 -2.72 28.20
C ALA A 502 23.80 -3.64 29.25
N ARG A 503 23.16 -3.75 30.41
CA ARG A 503 23.54 -4.69 31.47
C ARG A 503 22.29 -5.37 32.00
N TRP A 504 22.23 -6.68 31.94
CA TRP A 504 21.04 -7.44 32.33
C TRP A 504 20.57 -7.15 33.77
N PRO A 505 21.44 -7.07 34.79
CA PRO A 505 20.99 -6.74 36.15
C PRO A 505 20.42 -5.32 36.29
N VAL A 506 20.78 -4.39 35.38
CA VAL A 506 20.16 -3.06 35.32
C VAL A 506 18.78 -3.17 34.68
N MET A 507 18.64 -3.93 33.60
CA MET A 507 17.36 -4.18 32.95
C MET A 507 16.35 -4.77 33.93
N GLU A 508 16.71 -5.84 34.65
CA GLU A 508 15.80 -6.49 35.61
C GLU A 508 15.27 -5.53 36.70
N ARG A 509 16.15 -4.67 37.24
CA ARG A 509 15.73 -3.65 38.21
C ARG A 509 14.80 -2.62 37.60
N ASN A 510 15.08 -2.19 36.37
CA ASN A 510 14.29 -1.15 35.71
C ASN A 510 12.94 -1.71 35.19
N LEU A 511 12.87 -3.00 34.84
CA LEU A 511 11.61 -3.69 34.56
C LEU A 511 10.75 -3.83 35.81
N ALA A 512 11.34 -4.20 36.96
CA ALA A 512 10.62 -4.22 38.23
C ALA A 512 10.04 -2.84 38.58
N PHE A 513 10.86 -1.78 38.43
CA PHE A 513 10.39 -0.41 38.62
C PHE A 513 9.27 -0.02 37.62
N ALA A 514 9.37 -0.41 36.35
CA ALA A 514 8.31 -0.15 35.38
C ALA A 514 6.99 -0.86 35.77
N GLY A 515 7.07 -2.08 36.29
CA GLY A 515 5.92 -2.80 36.86
C GLY A 515 5.30 -2.08 38.05
N GLU A 516 6.11 -1.48 38.93
CA GLU A 516 5.62 -0.63 40.03
C GLU A 516 4.89 0.61 39.52
N LEU A 517 5.43 1.30 38.51
CA LEU A 517 4.76 2.46 37.88
C LEU A 517 3.39 2.09 37.32
N ARG A 518 3.31 0.92 36.67
CA ARG A 518 2.07 0.37 36.12
C ARG A 518 1.06 0.02 37.21
N ALA A 519 1.51 -0.64 38.28
CA ALA A 519 0.68 -1.02 39.42
C ALA A 519 0.13 0.18 40.21
N GLN A 520 0.90 1.28 40.25
CA GLN A 520 0.49 2.54 40.90
C GLN A 520 -0.41 3.41 40.02
N GLY A 521 -0.65 3.03 38.76
CA GLY A 521 -1.43 3.84 37.80
C GLY A 521 -0.71 5.09 37.31
N LEU A 522 0.60 5.21 37.53
CA LEU A 522 1.43 6.30 36.98
C LEU A 522 1.66 6.12 35.47
N VAL A 523 1.59 4.88 35.01
CA VAL A 523 1.56 4.47 33.60
C VAL A 523 0.32 3.62 33.38
N GLU A 524 -0.44 3.89 32.32
CA GLU A 524 -1.69 3.16 32.02
C GLU A 524 -1.42 1.75 31.47
N ARG A 525 -0.40 1.60 30.61
CA ARG A 525 -0.01 0.33 30.01
C ARG A 525 1.51 0.20 29.90
N LEU A 526 2.03 -0.96 30.29
CA LEU A 526 3.43 -1.36 30.14
C LEU A 526 3.55 -2.43 29.06
N GLU A 527 4.40 -2.20 28.07
CA GLU A 527 4.73 -3.19 27.04
C GLU A 527 6.22 -3.43 26.92
N LEU A 528 6.58 -4.68 26.68
CA LEU A 528 7.93 -5.09 26.28
C LEU A 528 7.98 -5.22 24.76
N SER A 529 9.04 -4.74 24.13
CA SER A 529 9.24 -4.88 22.67
C SER A 529 10.32 -5.92 22.39
N PHE A 530 10.06 -6.78 21.40
CA PHE A 530 10.93 -7.88 20.99
C PHE A 530 11.09 -7.92 19.47
N THR A 531 12.26 -7.51 18.99
CA THR A 531 12.63 -7.54 17.57
C THR A 531 13.15 -8.93 17.21
N VAL A 532 12.36 -9.71 16.49
CA VAL A 532 12.66 -11.11 16.19
C VAL A 532 13.77 -11.21 15.13
N GLN A 533 14.81 -11.98 15.45
CA GLN A 533 15.93 -12.30 14.57
C GLN A 533 16.54 -13.67 14.94
N VAL A 534 17.49 -14.13 14.13
CA VAL A 534 18.15 -15.44 14.31
C VAL A 534 18.74 -15.64 15.71
N ASP A 535 19.23 -14.57 16.35
CA ASP A 535 19.89 -14.60 17.65
C ASP A 535 18.92 -14.79 18.84
N ASN A 536 17.60 -14.57 18.66
CA ASN A 536 16.65 -14.52 19.78
C ASN A 536 15.31 -15.25 19.57
N TYR A 537 14.99 -15.76 18.38
CA TYR A 537 13.67 -16.37 18.13
C TYR A 537 13.35 -17.58 19.02
N LEU A 538 14.38 -18.26 19.54
CA LEU A 538 14.22 -19.37 20.50
C LEU A 538 13.73 -18.91 21.88
N GLU A 539 13.86 -17.63 22.21
CA GLU A 539 13.50 -17.05 23.51
C GLU A 539 12.10 -16.41 23.52
N MET A 540 11.34 -16.50 22.41
CA MET A 540 10.05 -15.80 22.29
C MET A 540 9.03 -16.22 23.35
N GLY A 541 8.90 -17.53 23.62
CA GLY A 541 8.02 -18.01 24.69
C GLY A 541 8.47 -17.56 26.08
N ASP A 542 9.78 -17.55 26.33
CA ASP A 542 10.34 -17.09 27.62
C ASP A 542 10.14 -15.58 27.82
N ALA A 543 10.06 -14.80 26.74
CA ALA A 543 9.74 -13.38 26.81
C ALA A 543 8.28 -13.13 27.28
N VAL A 544 7.35 -14.05 26.97
CA VAL A 544 5.98 -14.02 27.51
C VAL A 544 6.00 -14.27 29.02
N ASP A 545 6.77 -15.26 29.47
CA ASP A 545 6.93 -15.54 30.91
C ASP A 545 7.56 -14.34 31.65
N LEU A 546 8.49 -13.64 31.00
CA LEU A 546 9.11 -12.42 31.54
C LEU A 546 8.10 -11.26 31.64
N ALA A 547 7.22 -11.10 30.65
CA ALA A 547 6.17 -10.09 30.67
C ALA A 547 5.25 -10.27 31.89
N HIS A 548 4.79 -11.50 32.13
CA HIS A 548 4.01 -11.85 33.33
C HIS A 548 4.77 -11.57 34.62
N ARG A 549 6.05 -11.95 34.70
CA ARG A 549 6.89 -11.74 35.90
C ARG A 549 6.97 -10.28 36.32
N TYR A 550 7.07 -9.35 35.37
CA TYR A 550 7.20 -7.92 35.65
C TYR A 550 5.89 -7.14 35.56
N GLY A 551 4.75 -7.83 35.38
CA GLY A 551 3.44 -7.18 35.30
C GLY A 551 3.27 -6.30 34.06
N ALA A 552 3.91 -6.65 32.95
CA ALA A 552 3.66 -6.00 31.66
C ALA A 552 2.31 -6.45 31.09
N ASP A 553 1.58 -5.53 30.45
CA ASP A 553 0.29 -5.81 29.82
C ASP A 553 0.46 -6.53 28.46
N SER A 554 1.62 -6.39 27.81
CA SER A 554 1.96 -7.10 26.57
C SER A 554 3.47 -7.26 26.34
N VAL A 555 3.83 -8.24 25.51
CA VAL A 555 5.09 -8.30 24.77
C VAL A 555 4.81 -8.27 23.27
N ALA A 556 5.27 -7.21 22.59
CA ALA A 556 5.15 -7.03 21.17
C ALA A 556 6.31 -7.71 20.43
N PHE A 557 5.99 -8.70 19.61
CA PHE A 557 6.93 -9.31 18.67
C PHE A 557 6.82 -8.60 17.33
N THR A 558 7.95 -8.22 16.74
CA THR A 558 7.98 -7.59 15.42
C THR A 558 9.17 -8.08 14.61
N ARG A 559 9.01 -8.18 13.28
CA ARG A 559 10.14 -8.49 12.39
C ARG A 559 11.24 -7.44 12.50
N MET A 560 12.49 -7.89 12.40
CA MET A 560 13.62 -6.99 12.23
C MET A 560 13.52 -6.27 10.87
N THR A 561 13.75 -4.96 10.86
CA THR A 561 13.82 -4.15 9.64
C THR A 561 15.27 -3.75 9.37
N ASN A 562 15.70 -3.77 8.10
CA ASN A 562 17.01 -3.23 7.73
C ASN A 562 16.93 -1.71 7.50
N TRP A 563 17.46 -0.95 8.45
CA TRP A 563 17.53 0.52 8.38
C TRP A 563 18.78 1.05 7.66
N GLY A 564 19.40 0.22 6.81
CA GLY A 564 20.71 0.50 6.23
C GLY A 564 21.88 0.21 7.16
N THR A 565 21.62 -0.51 8.27
CA THR A 565 22.65 -0.93 9.24
C THR A 565 23.30 -2.25 8.87
N PHE A 566 22.64 -3.03 8.00
CA PHE A 566 23.11 -4.32 7.51
C PHE A 566 23.31 -4.26 6.01
N SER A 567 24.30 -5.00 5.50
CA SER A 567 24.30 -5.40 4.08
C SER A 567 23.08 -6.30 3.78
N ALA A 568 22.76 -6.51 2.50
CA ALA A 568 21.69 -7.42 2.11
C ALA A 568 21.94 -8.84 2.65
N ASP A 569 23.18 -9.32 2.57
CA ASP A 569 23.58 -10.64 3.07
C ASP A 569 23.49 -10.74 4.60
N ASP A 570 23.96 -9.71 5.32
CA ASP A 570 23.87 -9.67 6.78
C ASP A 570 22.40 -9.64 7.26
N TYR A 571 21.55 -8.89 6.55
CA TYR A 571 20.12 -8.86 6.84
C TYR A 571 19.49 -10.24 6.56
N ALA A 572 19.77 -10.83 5.40
CA ALA A 572 19.27 -12.14 5.02
C ALA A 572 19.72 -13.23 6.01
N ALA A 573 20.92 -13.15 6.57
CA ALA A 573 21.42 -14.10 7.59
C ALA A 573 20.80 -13.90 8.98
N LYS A 574 20.12 -12.77 9.22
CA LYS A 574 19.49 -12.44 10.51
C LYS A 574 17.97 -12.53 10.49
N ALA A 575 17.35 -12.30 9.34
CA ALA A 575 15.92 -12.26 9.13
C ALA A 575 15.33 -13.68 9.06
N VAL A 576 15.31 -14.39 10.19
CA VAL A 576 14.88 -15.80 10.30
C VAL A 576 13.45 -16.06 9.81
N PHE A 577 12.61 -15.02 9.80
CA PHE A 577 11.24 -15.04 9.30
C PHE A 577 11.13 -15.02 7.76
N MET A 578 12.24 -14.84 7.03
CA MET A 578 12.25 -14.90 5.57
C MET A 578 12.23 -16.36 5.08
N PRO A 579 11.40 -16.72 4.08
CA PRO A 579 11.31 -18.09 3.55
C PRO A 579 12.65 -18.66 3.07
N SER A 580 13.52 -17.80 2.54
CA SER A 580 14.86 -18.15 2.06
C SER A 580 15.88 -18.44 3.17
N HIS A 581 15.57 -18.13 4.43
CA HIS A 581 16.49 -18.33 5.55
C HIS A 581 16.64 -19.83 5.89
N PRO A 582 17.86 -20.37 6.10
CA PRO A 582 18.08 -21.79 6.38
C PRO A 582 17.33 -22.33 7.61
N GLN A 583 17.11 -21.49 8.62
CA GLN A 583 16.36 -21.83 9.84
C GLN A 583 14.88 -21.44 9.80
N HIS A 584 14.34 -21.02 8.66
CA HIS A 584 12.95 -20.59 8.56
C HIS A 584 11.97 -21.66 9.04
N ALA A 585 12.20 -22.93 8.67
CA ALA A 585 11.35 -24.04 9.08
C ALA A 585 11.33 -24.27 10.60
N ASP A 586 12.49 -24.16 11.28
CA ASP A 586 12.53 -24.24 12.76
C ASP A 586 11.81 -23.04 13.37
N PHE A 587 12.04 -21.83 12.85
CA PHE A 587 11.34 -20.64 13.30
C PHE A 587 9.80 -20.77 13.21
N VAL A 588 9.26 -21.26 12.08
CA VAL A 588 7.81 -21.51 11.92
C VAL A 588 7.29 -22.53 12.94
N GLU A 589 8.09 -23.54 13.30
CA GLU A 589 7.73 -24.49 14.35
C GLU A 589 7.77 -23.84 15.75
N ARG A 590 8.75 -22.97 16.03
CA ARG A 590 8.80 -22.19 17.29
C ARG A 590 7.64 -21.22 17.44
N MET A 591 7.11 -20.69 16.34
CA MET A 591 5.89 -19.88 16.36
C MET A 591 4.66 -20.66 16.85
N GLN A 592 4.74 -22.00 16.95
CA GLN A 592 3.66 -22.82 17.52
C GLN A 592 3.73 -22.98 19.05
N ASP A 593 4.71 -22.40 19.74
CA ASP A 593 4.78 -22.42 21.21
C ASP A 593 3.43 -21.96 21.82
N PRO A 594 2.79 -22.76 22.70
CA PRO A 594 1.52 -22.40 23.32
C PRO A 594 1.53 -21.04 24.04
N ARG A 595 2.68 -20.61 24.57
CA ARG A 595 2.84 -19.31 25.25
C ARG A 595 2.62 -18.13 24.30
N LEU A 596 2.85 -18.31 23.00
CA LEU A 596 2.59 -17.27 21.99
C LEU A 596 1.10 -17.08 21.69
N ARG A 597 0.22 -17.91 22.26
CA ARG A 597 -1.24 -17.74 22.21
C ARG A 597 -1.79 -17.06 23.47
N ASP A 598 -0.94 -16.74 24.44
CA ASP A 598 -1.32 -15.95 25.61
C ASP A 598 -1.77 -14.54 25.17
N PRO A 599 -2.84 -13.97 25.75
CA PRO A 599 -3.28 -12.60 25.44
C PRO A 599 -2.21 -11.51 25.60
N VAL A 600 -1.18 -11.75 26.42
CA VAL A 600 -0.02 -10.85 26.58
C VAL A 600 0.89 -10.86 25.34
N ALA A 601 0.88 -11.92 24.54
CA ALA A 601 1.68 -12.02 23.31
C ALA A 601 1.05 -11.21 22.16
N ALA A 602 1.55 -10.00 21.93
CA ALA A 602 1.16 -9.17 20.79
C ALA A 602 2.03 -9.51 19.57
N LEU A 603 1.55 -10.43 18.72
CA LEU A 603 2.34 -10.97 17.61
C LEU A 603 2.61 -10.00 16.45
N ASN A 604 1.78 -8.98 16.25
CA ASN A 604 1.89 -8.03 15.13
C ASN A 604 2.17 -8.74 13.79
N ASP A 605 3.15 -8.28 13.00
CA ASP A 605 3.56 -8.85 11.71
C ASP A 605 4.14 -10.28 11.79
N MET A 606 4.17 -10.89 12.97
CA MET A 606 4.48 -12.31 13.19
C MET A 606 3.23 -13.20 13.20
N SER A 607 2.02 -12.61 13.25
CA SER A 607 0.76 -13.36 13.34
C SER A 607 0.56 -14.41 12.23
N PRO A 608 0.98 -14.20 10.97
CA PRO A 608 0.76 -15.20 9.90
C PRO A 608 1.52 -16.51 10.10
N PHE A 609 2.52 -16.54 10.98
CA PHE A 609 3.32 -17.74 11.23
C PHE A 609 2.70 -18.65 12.30
N VAL A 610 1.64 -18.22 12.98
CA VAL A 610 0.92 -19.05 13.95
C VAL A 610 -0.22 -19.78 13.25
N ARG A 611 -0.23 -21.11 13.33
CA ARG A 611 -1.33 -21.91 12.76
C ARG A 611 -2.59 -21.69 13.60
N ILE A 612 -3.67 -21.27 12.93
CA ILE A 612 -5.01 -21.24 13.51
C ILE A 612 -5.42 -22.71 13.74
N ALA A 613 -5.76 -23.02 14.99
CA ALA A 613 -6.11 -24.37 15.42
C ALA A 613 -7.51 -24.79 14.96
#